data_AF-A0A4U7F0K3-F1
#
_entry.id   AF-A0A4U7F0K3-F1
#
_cell.length_a   1.000
_cell.length_b   1.000
_cell.length_c   1.000
_cell.angle_alpha   90.00
_cell.angle_beta   90.00
_cell.angle_gamma   90.00
#
_symmetry.space_group_name_H-M   'P 1'
#
loop_
_entity.id
_entity.type
_entity.pdbx_description
1 polymer ?
#
loop_
_entity_poly.entity_id
_entity_poly.type
_entity_poly.pdbx_seq_one_letter_code
_entity_poly.pdbx_strand_id
1 'polypeptide(L)'
;MRLEDYWGIGPKTSEQLADSLGTERAIEAVESADVRALVDAGLHRGRATRILRRANGEAGMDVLATSDTRSVYDDLLALAAGGALTAHAADRIRVLTPLADRDAVEARLDDVTAARETWAGLDDAARERVVAAFDAYDEAGGGDRAAVETAIALREADVTSGPFAAIGALDGETLRDAADALADVRGAIDPGPDADIDVARGADDELDRRREQLSAARDLSDAAFDVLESVRDGSLRDFEALQSATIDHVAAETGVDRARVRAAAPDDALDAADFVSATLRDLEAELEAAVEEREA
;
A
#
# COMPACT_ATOMS: atom_id res chain seq x y z
N MET A 1 5.07 12.25 -17.80
CA MET A 1 6.50 11.94 -18.07
C MET A 1 6.61 10.44 -18.21
N ARG A 2 7.46 9.89 -19.08
CA ARG A 2 7.63 8.43 -19.21
C ARG A 2 8.84 7.98 -18.39
N LEU A 3 8.82 6.78 -17.83
CA LEU A 3 9.95 6.23 -17.07
C LEU A 3 11.25 6.19 -17.88
N GLU A 4 11.15 5.91 -19.18
CA GLU A 4 12.28 5.90 -20.12
C GLU A 4 12.91 7.30 -20.32
N ASP A 5 12.21 8.37 -19.94
CA ASP A 5 12.76 9.73 -20.00
C ASP A 5 13.83 9.93 -18.91
N TYR A 6 13.83 9.11 -17.86
CA TYR A 6 14.86 9.16 -16.82
C TYR A 6 16.14 8.44 -17.24
N TRP A 7 17.24 9.16 -17.08
CA TRP A 7 18.55 8.65 -17.41
C TRP A 7 18.86 7.35 -16.65
N GLY A 8 19.16 6.28 -17.39
CA GLY A 8 19.54 4.98 -16.83
C GLY A 8 18.39 4.00 -16.67
N ILE A 9 17.17 4.44 -16.99
CA ILE A 9 16.00 3.58 -17.16
C ILE A 9 15.84 3.30 -18.65
N GLY A 10 16.28 2.11 -19.07
CA GLY A 10 16.01 1.62 -20.43
C GLY A 10 14.68 0.88 -20.51
N PRO A 11 14.23 0.47 -21.71
CA PRO A 11 12.91 -0.15 -21.91
C PRO A 11 12.63 -1.33 -20.98
N LYS A 12 13.60 -2.22 -20.79
CA LYS A 12 13.45 -3.37 -19.88
C LYS A 12 13.31 -2.98 -18.40
N THR A 13 14.00 -1.91 -17.99
CA THR A 13 13.88 -1.42 -16.61
C THR A 13 12.57 -0.66 -16.44
N SER A 14 12.13 0.07 -17.46
CA SER A 14 10.82 0.71 -17.48
C SER A 14 9.69 -0.33 -17.38
N GLU A 15 9.76 -1.39 -18.18
CA GLU A 15 8.80 -2.51 -18.17
C GLU A 15 8.79 -3.18 -16.79
N GLN A 16 9.96 -3.60 -16.28
CA GLN A 16 10.05 -4.22 -14.95
C GLN A 16 9.48 -3.33 -13.83
N LEU A 17 9.77 -2.03 -13.83
CA LEU A 17 9.24 -1.09 -12.83
C LEU A 17 7.74 -0.87 -12.99
N ALA A 18 7.25 -0.75 -14.23
CA ALA A 18 5.83 -0.60 -14.51
C ALA A 18 5.04 -1.86 -14.13
N ASP A 19 5.59 -3.04 -14.40
CA ASP A 19 4.97 -4.32 -14.05
C ASP A 19 4.95 -4.55 -12.53
N SER A 20 5.98 -4.08 -11.80
CA SER A 20 6.08 -4.33 -10.35
C SER A 20 5.42 -3.27 -9.48
N LEU A 21 5.45 -2.00 -9.91
CA LEU A 21 4.96 -0.87 -9.10
C LEU A 21 3.81 -0.13 -9.78
N GLY A 22 3.56 -0.32 -11.07
CA GLY A 22 2.81 0.63 -11.87
C GLY A 22 3.66 1.83 -12.30
N THR A 23 3.31 2.44 -13.43
CA THR A 23 4.11 3.52 -14.03
C THR A 23 4.18 4.77 -13.15
N GLU A 24 3.06 5.17 -12.54
CA GLU A 24 2.95 6.40 -11.76
C GLU A 24 3.79 6.32 -10.48
N ARG A 25 3.65 5.23 -9.72
CA ARG A 25 4.44 4.98 -8.51
C ARG A 25 5.92 4.80 -8.79
N ALA A 26 6.27 4.18 -9.92
CA ALA A 26 7.66 4.09 -10.33
C ALA A 26 8.26 5.48 -10.64
N ILE A 27 7.48 6.40 -11.23
CA ILE A 27 7.91 7.79 -11.43
C ILE A 27 8.09 8.48 -10.08
N GLU A 28 7.11 8.37 -9.18
CA GLU A 28 7.18 8.95 -7.84
C GLU A 28 8.40 8.43 -7.05
N ALA A 29 8.68 7.13 -7.11
CA ALA A 29 9.86 6.51 -6.51
C ALA A 29 11.17 7.12 -7.05
N VAL A 30 11.22 7.44 -8.35
CA VAL A 30 12.39 8.11 -8.93
C VAL A 30 12.51 9.55 -8.44
N GLU A 31 11.43 10.32 -8.48
CA GLU A 31 11.42 11.74 -8.08
C GLU A 31 11.71 11.94 -6.59
N SER A 32 11.18 11.06 -5.74
CA SER A 32 11.41 11.05 -4.29
C SER A 32 12.76 10.45 -3.88
N ALA A 33 13.51 9.89 -4.84
CA ALA A 33 14.78 9.19 -4.63
C ALA A 33 14.65 7.94 -3.73
N ASP A 34 13.55 7.19 -3.88
CA ASP A 34 13.27 5.97 -3.13
C ASP A 34 14.04 4.76 -3.68
N VAL A 35 15.22 4.53 -3.09
CA VAL A 35 16.06 3.36 -3.41
C VAL A 35 15.34 2.04 -3.08
N ARG A 36 14.54 2.01 -2.01
CA ARG A 36 13.90 0.79 -1.53
C ARG A 36 12.83 0.33 -2.50
N ALA A 37 11.94 1.23 -2.93
CA ALA A 37 10.92 0.93 -3.93
C ALA A 37 11.53 0.33 -5.22
N LEU A 38 12.63 0.90 -5.71
CA LEU A 38 13.33 0.36 -6.89
C LEU A 38 13.94 -1.02 -6.62
N VAL A 39 14.48 -1.26 -5.42
CA VAL A 39 15.06 -2.57 -5.05
C VAL A 39 13.98 -3.64 -4.90
N ASP A 40 12.87 -3.29 -4.26
CA ASP A 40 11.72 -4.17 -4.05
C ASP A 40 11.05 -4.52 -5.40
N ALA A 41 11.09 -3.61 -6.38
CA ALA A 41 10.74 -3.87 -7.78
C ALA A 41 11.80 -4.72 -8.54
N GLY A 42 12.79 -5.26 -7.85
CA GLY A 42 13.77 -6.21 -8.38
C GLY A 42 15.02 -5.59 -9.00
N LEU A 43 15.30 -4.30 -8.80
CA LEU A 43 16.59 -3.74 -9.21
C LEU A 43 17.66 -4.03 -8.16
N HIS A 44 18.88 -4.32 -8.62
CA HIS A 44 20.02 -4.40 -7.72
C HIS A 44 20.28 -3.03 -7.07
N ARG A 45 20.51 -2.98 -5.74
CA ARG A 45 20.69 -1.73 -4.95
C ARG A 45 21.66 -0.73 -5.58
N GLY A 46 22.87 -1.18 -5.93
CA GLY A 46 23.86 -0.30 -6.57
C GLY A 46 23.45 0.23 -7.95
N ARG A 47 22.53 -0.44 -8.66
CA ARG A 47 21.94 0.07 -9.90
C ARG A 47 20.86 1.11 -9.59
N ALA A 48 19.99 0.86 -8.62
CA ALA A 48 18.97 1.81 -8.16
C ALA A 48 19.61 3.14 -7.73
N THR A 49 20.61 3.12 -6.85
CA THR A 49 21.35 4.33 -6.43
C THR A 49 21.93 5.11 -7.61
N ARG A 50 22.47 4.41 -8.62
CA ARG A 50 23.07 5.05 -9.80
C ARG A 50 22.03 5.69 -10.73
N ILE A 51 20.87 5.06 -10.89
CA ILE A 51 19.74 5.61 -11.64
C ILE A 51 19.28 6.88 -10.95
N LEU A 52 18.98 6.81 -9.64
CA LEU A 52 18.47 7.94 -8.87
C LEU A 52 19.43 9.14 -8.85
N ARG A 53 20.74 8.91 -8.65
CA ARG A 53 21.74 9.99 -8.69
C ARG A 53 21.78 10.73 -10.02
N ARG A 54 21.56 10.03 -11.14
CA ARG A 54 21.57 10.67 -12.45
C ARG A 54 20.25 11.33 -12.78
N ALA A 55 19.14 10.64 -12.50
CA ALA A 55 17.80 11.17 -12.67
C ALA A 55 17.61 12.51 -11.93
N ASN A 56 18.10 12.60 -10.70
CA ASN A 56 17.85 13.76 -9.84
C ASN A 56 19.01 14.76 -9.77
N GLY A 57 20.10 14.56 -10.52
CA GLY A 57 21.34 15.27 -10.20
C GLY A 57 22.46 15.27 -11.23
N GLU A 58 22.19 14.98 -12.51
CA GLU A 58 23.21 14.94 -13.56
C GLU A 58 24.06 16.22 -13.59
N ALA A 59 23.43 17.40 -13.60
CA ALA A 59 24.13 18.69 -13.60
C ALA A 59 24.97 18.92 -12.33
N GLY A 60 24.56 18.37 -11.19
CA GLY A 60 25.29 18.47 -9.92
C GLY A 60 26.54 17.63 -9.89
N MET A 61 26.49 16.44 -10.48
CA MET A 61 27.63 15.51 -10.52
C MET A 61 28.74 15.96 -11.48
N ASP A 62 28.41 16.77 -12.49
CA ASP A 62 29.40 17.35 -13.41
C ASP A 62 30.30 18.39 -12.74
N VAL A 63 29.87 18.99 -11.64
CA VAL A 63 30.71 19.87 -10.80
C VAL A 63 31.90 19.10 -10.23
N LEU A 64 31.74 17.79 -9.98
CA LEU A 64 32.81 16.92 -9.51
C LEU A 64 33.66 16.44 -10.70
N ALA A 65 34.55 17.33 -11.14
CA ALA A 65 35.32 17.19 -12.38
C ALA A 65 36.31 16.01 -12.41
N THR A 66 36.65 15.41 -11.26
CA THR A 66 37.66 14.34 -11.17
C THR A 66 37.12 13.11 -10.47
N SER A 67 37.75 11.95 -10.71
CA SER A 67 37.47 10.72 -9.96
C SER A 67 37.67 10.93 -8.45
N ASP A 68 38.71 11.68 -8.07
CA ASP A 68 39.08 11.88 -6.68
C ASP A 68 38.06 12.75 -5.95
N THR A 69 37.56 13.80 -6.60
CA THR A 69 36.48 14.64 -6.03
C THR A 69 35.17 13.86 -5.88
N ARG A 70 34.86 12.97 -6.83
CA ARG A 70 33.71 12.05 -6.73
C ARG A 70 33.89 11.06 -5.58
N SER A 71 35.08 10.48 -5.42
CA SER A 71 35.39 9.56 -4.32
C SER A 71 35.24 10.24 -2.97
N VAL A 72 35.79 11.44 -2.79
CA VAL A 72 35.65 12.20 -1.54
C VAL A 72 34.19 12.53 -1.25
N TYR A 73 33.42 12.90 -2.27
CA TYR A 73 31.99 13.17 -2.11
C TYR A 73 31.22 11.91 -1.68
N ASP A 74 31.52 10.76 -2.27
CA ASP A 74 30.92 9.49 -1.88
C ASP A 74 31.28 9.09 -0.44
N ASP A 75 32.53 9.33 -0.01
CA ASP A 75 32.95 9.12 1.38
C ASP A 75 32.19 10.02 2.37
N LEU A 76 31.94 11.29 2.00
CA LEU A 76 31.14 12.21 2.81
C LEU A 76 29.69 11.76 2.93
N LEU A 77 29.09 11.30 1.83
CA LEU A 77 27.74 10.75 1.85
C LEU A 77 27.66 9.45 2.65
N ALA A 78 28.67 8.59 2.55
CA ALA A 78 28.75 7.38 3.36
C ALA A 78 28.85 7.70 4.86
N LEU A 79 29.65 8.70 5.23
CA LEU A 79 29.76 9.18 6.60
C LEU A 79 28.43 9.74 7.12
N ALA A 80 27.77 10.59 6.34
CA ALA A 80 26.48 11.15 6.70
C ALA A 80 25.38 10.07 6.81
N ALA A 81 25.35 9.13 5.86
CA ALA A 81 24.40 8.02 5.87
C ALA A 81 24.61 7.07 7.06
N GLY A 82 25.83 6.98 7.59
CA GLY A 82 26.12 6.21 8.81
C GLY A 82 25.51 6.80 10.09
N GLY A 83 25.08 8.07 10.06
CA GLY A 83 24.37 8.73 11.16
C GLY A 83 22.86 8.82 10.97
N ALA A 84 22.31 8.20 9.92
CA ALA A 84 20.87 8.22 9.67
C ALA A 84 20.13 7.32 10.68
N LEU A 85 18.95 7.77 11.13
CA LEU A 85 18.10 7.02 12.07
C LEU A 85 17.27 5.92 11.41
N THR A 86 17.14 5.95 10.09
CA THR A 86 16.46 4.89 9.33
C THR A 86 17.26 4.48 8.11
N ALA A 87 17.09 3.23 7.68
CA ALA A 87 17.68 2.70 6.46
C ALA A 87 17.23 3.50 5.22
N HIS A 88 15.97 3.93 5.20
CA HIS A 88 15.43 4.77 4.12
C HIS A 88 16.10 6.15 4.09
N ALA A 89 16.29 6.80 5.25
CA ALA A 89 17.01 8.07 5.32
C ALA A 89 18.48 7.92 4.88
N ALA A 90 19.14 6.83 5.27
CA ALA A 90 20.50 6.51 4.83
C ALA A 90 20.59 6.39 3.30
N ASP A 91 19.61 5.73 2.69
CA ASP A 91 19.54 5.56 1.24
C ASP A 91 19.26 6.88 0.51
N ARG A 92 18.38 7.73 1.04
CA ARG A 92 18.16 9.09 0.51
C ARG A 92 19.42 9.96 0.57
N ILE A 93 20.21 9.86 1.65
CA ILE A 93 21.49 10.58 1.75
C ILE A 93 22.46 10.08 0.68
N ARG A 94 22.54 8.76 0.46
CA ARG A 94 23.45 8.16 -0.54
C ARG A 94 23.15 8.55 -1.98
N VAL A 95 21.98 9.10 -2.29
CA VAL A 95 21.63 9.54 -3.65
C VAL A 95 21.66 11.05 -3.83
N LEU A 96 22.04 11.81 -2.79
CA LEU A 96 22.24 13.24 -2.91
C LEU A 96 23.34 13.54 -3.93
N THR A 97 23.14 14.66 -4.63
CA THR A 97 24.10 15.21 -5.57
C THR A 97 24.38 16.67 -5.21
N PRO A 98 25.54 17.23 -5.62
CA PRO A 98 25.82 18.64 -5.40
C PRO A 98 24.75 19.54 -6.03
N LEU A 99 24.37 20.59 -5.31
CA LEU A 99 23.45 21.61 -5.85
C LEU A 99 24.27 22.66 -6.61
N ALA A 100 23.84 22.97 -7.83
CA ALA A 100 24.49 23.99 -8.68
C ALA A 100 23.88 25.39 -8.48
N ASP A 101 22.64 25.45 -8.01
CA ASP A 101 21.93 26.69 -7.72
C ASP A 101 22.22 27.18 -6.30
N ARG A 102 22.54 28.47 -6.18
CA ARG A 102 22.95 29.05 -4.90
C ARG A 102 21.79 29.14 -3.91
N ASP A 103 20.59 29.50 -4.37
CA ASP A 103 19.43 29.64 -3.50
C ASP A 103 19.03 28.26 -2.95
N ALA A 104 19.13 27.21 -3.77
CA ALA A 104 18.94 25.83 -3.34
C ALA A 104 19.99 25.37 -2.30
N VAL A 105 21.26 25.80 -2.45
CA VAL A 105 22.31 25.55 -1.44
C VAL A 105 21.99 26.24 -0.13
N GLU A 106 21.59 27.51 -0.16
CA GLU A 106 21.24 28.29 1.03
C GLU A 106 20.03 27.68 1.75
N ALA A 107 18.96 27.34 1.02
CA ALA A 107 17.79 26.67 1.59
C ALA A 107 18.15 25.32 2.25
N ARG A 108 18.97 24.49 1.60
CA ARG A 108 19.41 23.22 2.18
C ARG A 108 20.27 23.42 3.43
N LEU A 109 21.11 24.44 3.45
CA LEU A 109 21.94 24.76 4.61
C LEU A 109 21.09 25.20 5.80
N ASP A 110 20.05 26.00 5.55
CA ASP A 110 19.09 26.42 6.56
C ASP A 110 18.36 25.21 7.15
N ASP A 111 17.87 24.28 6.31
CA ASP A 111 17.22 23.04 6.75
C ASP A 111 18.15 22.20 7.65
N VAL A 112 19.39 21.98 7.23
CA VAL A 112 20.38 21.20 8.00
C VAL A 112 20.75 21.90 9.31
N THR A 113 20.87 23.23 9.29
CA THR A 113 21.19 24.02 10.48
C THR A 113 20.04 23.96 11.49
N ALA A 114 18.79 24.16 11.05
CA ALA A 114 17.61 24.03 11.89
C ALA A 114 17.47 22.62 12.48
N ALA A 115 17.75 21.58 11.70
CA ALA A 115 17.74 20.20 12.18
C ALA A 115 18.81 19.94 13.24
N ARG A 116 20.04 20.41 13.00
CA ARG A 116 21.14 20.30 13.96
C ARG A 116 20.84 21.04 15.26
N GLU A 117 20.31 22.25 15.18
CA GLU A 117 19.95 23.05 16.36
C GLU A 117 18.84 22.39 17.16
N THR A 118 17.82 21.86 16.49
CA THR A 118 16.73 21.11 17.13
C THR A 118 17.28 19.88 17.85
N TRP A 119 18.10 19.07 17.18
CA TRP A 119 18.71 17.88 17.79
C TRP A 119 19.64 18.20 18.96
N ALA A 120 20.43 19.28 18.84
CA ALA A 120 21.30 19.75 19.91
C ALA A 120 20.52 20.29 21.12
N GLY A 121 19.30 20.80 20.90
CA GLY A 121 18.41 21.29 21.96
C GLY A 121 17.68 20.20 22.75
N LEU A 122 17.57 18.98 22.20
CA LEU A 122 16.98 17.84 22.91
C LEU A 122 17.88 17.39 24.06
N ASP A 123 17.27 17.01 25.19
CA ASP A 123 17.97 16.30 26.25
C ASP A 123 18.26 14.84 25.86
N ASP A 124 19.13 14.16 26.60
CA ASP A 124 19.56 12.81 26.26
C ASP A 124 18.40 11.82 26.27
N ALA A 125 17.44 11.98 27.20
CA ALA A 125 16.27 11.11 27.27
C ALA A 125 15.33 11.30 26.07
N ALA A 126 15.15 12.53 25.58
CA ALA A 126 14.38 12.83 24.39
C ALA A 126 15.07 12.28 23.13
N ARG A 127 16.41 12.43 23.03
CA ARG A 127 17.17 11.81 21.93
C ARG A 127 17.03 10.30 21.92
N GLU A 128 17.15 9.65 23.07
CA GLU A 128 16.95 8.20 23.20
C GLU A 128 15.55 7.78 22.74
N ARG A 129 14.50 8.54 23.11
CA ARG A 129 13.13 8.26 22.64
C ARG A 129 12.98 8.43 21.13
N VAL A 130 13.59 9.45 20.53
CA VAL A 130 13.55 9.65 19.07
C VAL A 130 14.25 8.51 18.34
N VAL A 131 15.45 8.10 18.80
CA VAL A 131 16.18 6.97 18.23
C VAL A 131 15.35 5.70 18.34
N ALA A 132 14.81 5.40 19.53
CA ALA A 132 13.98 4.22 19.74
C ALA A 132 12.72 4.18 18.87
N ALA A 133 12.09 5.34 18.63
CA ALA A 133 10.92 5.42 17.76
C ALA A 133 11.27 5.08 16.30
N PHE A 134 12.38 5.58 15.78
CA PHE A 134 12.84 5.26 14.42
C PHE A 134 13.42 3.85 14.29
N ASP A 135 14.04 3.31 15.33
CA ASP A 135 14.47 1.91 15.37
C ASP A 135 13.23 0.99 15.29
N ALA A 136 12.18 1.27 16.06
CA ALA A 136 10.92 0.52 16.00
C ALA A 136 10.25 0.61 14.62
N TYR A 137 10.29 1.77 13.97
CA TYR A 137 9.83 1.95 12.59
C TYR A 137 10.55 1.01 11.61
N ASP A 138 11.88 0.98 11.67
CA ASP A 138 12.69 0.13 10.78
C ASP A 138 12.52 -1.37 11.11
N GLU A 139 12.41 -1.74 12.40
CA GLU A 139 12.13 -3.11 12.84
C GLU A 139 10.78 -3.63 12.35
N ALA A 140 9.76 -2.76 12.31
CA ALA A 140 8.46 -3.06 11.73
C ALA A 140 8.49 -3.20 10.19
N GLY A 141 9.62 -2.91 9.56
CA GLY A 141 9.77 -2.91 8.11
C GLY A 141 9.21 -1.66 7.43
N GLY A 142 8.88 -0.61 8.19
CA GLY A 142 8.22 0.61 7.73
C GLY A 142 6.73 0.43 7.44
N GLY A 143 6.19 1.26 6.55
CA GLY A 143 4.77 1.26 6.16
C GLY A 143 3.92 2.24 6.96
N ASP A 144 2.65 2.38 6.56
CA ASP A 144 1.76 3.44 7.04
C ASP A 144 1.51 3.34 8.54
N ARG A 145 1.23 2.14 9.04
CA ARG A 145 1.03 1.89 10.47
C ARG A 145 2.25 2.27 11.30
N ALA A 146 3.42 1.77 10.91
CA ALA A 146 4.67 2.06 11.61
C ALA A 146 4.98 3.56 11.60
N ALA A 147 4.69 4.26 10.50
CA ALA A 147 4.85 5.71 10.40
C ALA A 147 3.92 6.47 11.37
N VAL A 148 2.65 6.05 11.49
CA VAL A 148 1.69 6.63 12.43
C VAL A 148 2.13 6.36 13.88
N GLU A 149 2.49 5.13 14.22
CA GLU A 149 3.00 4.76 15.55
C GLU A 149 4.25 5.56 15.92
N THR A 150 5.16 5.79 14.96
CA THR A 150 6.34 6.64 15.14
C THR A 150 5.95 8.09 15.41
N ALA A 151 4.98 8.63 14.66
CA ALA A 151 4.49 9.99 14.87
C ALA A 151 3.87 10.15 16.27
N ILE A 152 3.10 9.16 16.74
CA ILE A 152 2.57 9.12 18.11
C ILE A 152 3.72 9.15 19.13
N ALA A 153 4.70 8.26 18.99
CA ALA A 153 5.83 8.17 19.91
C ALA A 153 6.64 9.48 20.00
N LEU A 154 6.88 10.13 18.85
CA LEU A 154 7.59 11.42 18.79
C LEU A 154 6.78 12.54 19.46
N ARG A 155 5.45 12.54 19.28
CA ARG A 155 4.55 13.51 19.92
C ARG A 155 4.48 13.32 21.43
N GLU A 156 4.42 12.08 21.90
CA GLU A 156 4.44 11.74 23.33
C GLU A 156 5.80 12.04 23.99
N ALA A 157 6.87 12.10 23.20
CA ALA A 157 8.18 12.57 23.63
C ALA A 157 8.34 14.10 23.66
N ASP A 158 7.28 14.86 23.35
CA ASP A 158 7.24 16.32 23.16
C ASP A 158 8.18 16.84 22.05
N VAL A 159 8.54 15.99 21.09
CA VAL A 159 9.42 16.34 19.96
C VAL A 159 8.58 16.82 18.79
N THR A 160 8.16 18.09 18.86
CA THR A 160 7.11 18.66 17.98
C THR A 160 7.51 19.98 17.30
N SER A 161 8.78 20.34 17.34
CA SER A 161 9.31 21.60 16.79
C SER A 161 10.40 21.39 15.73
N GLY A 162 10.76 22.45 15.02
CA GLY A 162 11.81 22.41 14.00
C GLY A 162 11.44 21.42 12.88
N PRO A 163 12.32 20.47 12.51
CA PRO A 163 11.99 19.44 11.52
C PRO A 163 10.77 18.59 11.88
N PHE A 164 10.40 18.50 13.16
CA PHE A 164 9.24 17.72 13.64
C PHE A 164 7.95 18.56 13.74
N ALA A 165 7.97 19.82 13.28
CA ALA A 165 6.81 20.71 13.38
C ALA A 165 5.54 20.15 12.71
N ALA A 166 5.71 19.40 11.61
CA ALA A 166 4.59 18.72 10.95
C ALA A 166 3.91 17.71 11.86
N ILE A 167 4.68 16.94 12.65
CA ILE A 167 4.16 15.98 13.63
C ILE A 167 3.43 16.71 14.76
N GLY A 168 3.98 17.85 15.20
CA GLY A 168 3.35 18.70 16.21
C GLY A 168 1.98 19.24 15.82
N ALA A 169 1.76 19.46 14.53
CA ALA A 169 0.48 19.94 14.00
C ALA A 169 -0.61 18.85 13.92
N LEU A 170 -0.23 17.58 14.02
CA LEU A 170 -1.16 16.45 13.97
C LEU A 170 -1.92 16.31 15.28
N ASP A 171 -3.18 15.92 15.15
CA ASP A 171 -4.04 15.60 16.29
C ASP A 171 -3.72 14.20 16.82
N GLY A 172 -3.44 14.11 18.13
CA GLY A 172 -2.98 12.87 18.74
C GLY A 172 -4.08 11.83 18.92
N GLU A 173 -5.36 12.22 19.00
CA GLU A 173 -6.47 11.26 19.06
C GLU A 173 -6.70 10.66 17.67
N THR A 174 -6.75 11.51 16.65
CA THR A 174 -6.83 11.09 15.24
C THR A 174 -5.70 10.12 14.86
N LEU A 175 -4.47 10.37 15.34
CA LEU A 175 -3.35 9.45 15.07
C LEU A 175 -3.55 8.07 15.71
N ARG A 176 -4.11 8.00 16.93
CA ARG A 176 -4.37 6.71 17.59
C ARG A 176 -5.50 5.97 16.89
N ASP A 177 -6.57 6.67 16.54
CA ASP A 177 -7.67 6.09 15.76
C ASP A 177 -7.16 5.54 14.41
N ALA A 178 -6.24 6.26 13.76
CA ALA A 178 -5.59 5.80 12.54
C ALA A 178 -4.68 4.58 12.77
N ALA A 179 -3.89 4.55 13.85
CA ALA A 179 -3.05 3.41 14.18
C ALA A 179 -3.89 2.15 14.46
N ASP A 180 -5.01 2.31 15.18
CA ASP A 180 -5.95 1.24 15.48
C ASP A 180 -6.61 0.73 14.20
N ALA A 181 -7.09 1.62 13.33
CA ALA A 181 -7.65 1.23 12.03
C ALA A 181 -6.63 0.48 11.15
N LEU A 182 -5.38 0.94 11.15
CA LEU A 182 -4.29 0.29 10.40
C LEU A 182 -3.80 -1.00 11.05
N ALA A 183 -4.19 -1.29 12.28
CA ALA A 183 -3.79 -2.52 12.94
C ALA A 183 -4.43 -3.75 12.31
N ASP A 184 -5.61 -3.57 11.74
CA ASP A 184 -6.41 -4.61 11.10
C ASP A 184 -6.20 -4.69 9.58
N VAL A 185 -5.40 -3.79 9.01
CA VAL A 185 -5.09 -3.76 7.58
C VAL A 185 -3.73 -4.40 7.33
N ARG A 186 -3.68 -5.39 6.45
CA ARG A 186 -2.44 -5.96 5.91
C ARG A 186 -2.29 -5.54 4.45
N GLY A 187 -1.11 -5.05 4.11
CA GLY A 187 -0.84 -4.44 2.80
C GLY A 187 -0.53 -2.95 2.94
N ALA A 188 -0.40 -2.26 1.80
CA ALA A 188 -0.29 -0.81 1.76
C ALA A 188 -1.69 -0.20 1.53
N ILE A 189 -2.01 0.95 2.13
CA ILE A 189 -3.33 1.60 1.96
C ILE A 189 -3.55 2.06 0.51
N ASP A 190 -2.46 2.45 -0.15
CA ASP A 190 -2.41 2.67 -1.59
C ASP A 190 -1.55 1.54 -2.15
N PRO A 191 -2.12 0.38 -2.46
CA PRO A 191 -1.44 -0.68 -3.18
C PRO A 191 -1.30 -0.26 -4.64
N GLY A 192 -0.20 -0.64 -5.30
CA GLY A 192 -0.19 -0.63 -6.76
C GLY A 192 -1.34 -1.49 -7.31
N PRO A 193 -1.61 -1.43 -8.63
CA PRO A 193 -2.79 -2.08 -9.24
C PRO A 193 -2.93 -3.60 -8.99
N ASP A 194 -1.87 -4.26 -8.48
CA ASP A 194 -1.82 -5.71 -8.22
C ASP A 194 -1.51 -6.05 -6.75
N ALA A 195 -1.62 -5.10 -5.80
CA ALA A 195 -1.35 -5.39 -4.39
C ALA A 195 -2.65 -5.59 -3.60
N ASP A 196 -2.77 -6.77 -2.99
CA ASP A 196 -3.94 -7.16 -2.21
C ASP A 196 -3.90 -6.46 -0.84
N ILE A 197 -4.95 -5.67 -0.54
CA ILE A 197 -5.25 -5.24 0.82
C ILE A 197 -6.07 -6.35 1.47
N ASP A 198 -5.59 -6.88 2.59
CA ASP A 198 -6.36 -7.81 3.43
C ASP A 198 -6.80 -7.11 4.71
N VAL A 199 -8.10 -6.92 4.85
CA VAL A 199 -8.71 -6.38 6.08
C VAL A 199 -9.08 -7.55 7.00
N ALA A 200 -8.61 -7.53 8.23
CA ALA A 200 -8.88 -8.59 9.20
C ALA A 200 -10.37 -8.68 9.58
N ARG A 201 -10.83 -9.89 9.93
CA ARG A 201 -12.19 -10.08 10.46
C ARG A 201 -12.40 -9.27 11.74
N GLY A 202 -13.57 -8.66 11.86
CA GLY A 202 -14.00 -7.80 12.95
C GLY A 202 -13.65 -6.31 12.75
N ALA A 203 -12.90 -5.97 11.70
CA ALA A 203 -12.53 -4.59 11.40
C ALA A 203 -13.59 -3.85 10.57
N ASP A 204 -14.29 -4.59 9.70
CA ASP A 204 -15.42 -4.07 8.91
C ASP A 204 -16.56 -5.09 8.92
N ASP A 205 -17.60 -4.81 9.71
CA ASP A 205 -18.80 -5.63 9.83
C ASP A 205 -19.53 -5.85 8.49
N GLU A 206 -19.45 -4.90 7.56
CA GLU A 206 -20.06 -5.01 6.24
C GLU A 206 -19.23 -5.92 5.32
N LEU A 207 -17.90 -5.78 5.35
CA LEU A 207 -17.00 -6.67 4.61
C LEU A 207 -17.11 -8.12 5.13
N ASP A 208 -17.17 -8.29 6.44
CA ASP A 208 -17.36 -9.61 7.06
C ASP A 208 -18.68 -10.23 6.63
N ARG A 209 -19.78 -9.46 6.64
CA ARG A 209 -21.07 -9.93 6.13
C ARG A 209 -21.00 -10.36 4.67
N ARG A 210 -20.30 -9.60 3.81
CA ARG A 210 -20.13 -9.94 2.39
C ARG A 210 -19.31 -11.22 2.21
N ARG A 211 -18.23 -11.39 2.98
CA ARG A 211 -17.40 -12.60 2.98
C ARG A 211 -18.19 -13.83 3.46
N GLU A 212 -19.05 -13.67 4.47
CA GLU A 212 -19.97 -14.72 4.93
C GLU A 212 -21.00 -15.09 3.84
N GLN A 213 -21.61 -14.10 3.20
CA GLN A 213 -22.53 -14.31 2.07
C GLN A 213 -21.85 -15.06 0.91
N LEU A 214 -20.63 -14.67 0.55
CA LEU A 214 -19.83 -15.33 -0.49
C LEU A 214 -19.50 -16.77 -0.10
N SER A 215 -19.08 -17.01 1.15
CA SER A 215 -18.81 -18.37 1.65
C SER A 215 -20.06 -19.25 1.57
N ALA A 216 -21.22 -18.73 1.99
CA ALA A 216 -22.48 -19.47 1.90
C ALA A 216 -22.89 -19.74 0.45
N ALA A 217 -22.70 -18.78 -0.46
CA ALA A 217 -22.97 -18.98 -1.88
C ALA A 217 -22.06 -20.06 -2.50
N ARG A 218 -20.78 -20.10 -2.11
CA ARG A 218 -19.82 -21.15 -2.48
C ARG A 218 -20.23 -22.52 -1.98
N ASP A 219 -20.61 -22.62 -0.70
CA ASP A 219 -21.10 -23.86 -0.10
C ASP A 219 -22.34 -24.40 -0.84
N LEU A 220 -23.27 -23.52 -1.22
CA LEU A 220 -24.45 -23.90 -2.03
C LEU A 220 -24.07 -24.28 -3.47
N SER A 221 -23.11 -23.60 -4.08
CA SER A 221 -22.59 -23.90 -5.42
C SER A 221 -21.98 -25.30 -5.47
N ASP A 222 -21.16 -25.64 -4.48
CA ASP A 222 -20.57 -26.98 -4.32
C ASP A 222 -21.63 -28.06 -4.05
N ALA A 223 -22.75 -27.69 -3.41
CA ALA A 223 -23.90 -28.55 -3.11
C ALA A 223 -25.11 -28.32 -4.03
N ALA A 224 -24.92 -27.84 -5.27
CA ALA A 224 -26.02 -27.43 -6.16
C ALA A 224 -27.08 -28.52 -6.42
N PHE A 225 -26.69 -29.80 -6.38
CA PHE A 225 -27.62 -30.93 -6.48
C PHE A 225 -28.56 -31.03 -5.27
N ASP A 226 -28.03 -30.83 -4.06
CA ASP A 226 -28.81 -30.87 -2.81
C ASP A 226 -29.77 -29.67 -2.74
N VAL A 227 -29.36 -28.52 -3.26
CA VAL A 227 -30.22 -27.34 -3.45
C VAL A 227 -31.38 -27.67 -4.39
N LEU A 228 -31.09 -28.28 -5.54
CA LEU A 228 -32.11 -28.67 -6.51
C LEU A 228 -33.11 -29.67 -5.91
N GLU A 229 -32.65 -30.65 -5.13
CA GLU A 229 -33.54 -31.59 -4.43
C GLU A 229 -34.42 -30.88 -3.40
N SER A 230 -33.82 -30.00 -2.58
CA SER A 230 -34.52 -29.24 -1.54
C SER A 230 -35.63 -28.35 -2.11
N VAL A 231 -35.38 -27.71 -3.26
CA VAL A 231 -36.37 -26.87 -3.96
C VAL A 231 -37.44 -27.73 -4.63
N ARG A 232 -37.07 -28.84 -5.28
CA ARG A 232 -38.02 -29.74 -5.98
C ARG A 232 -39.07 -30.35 -5.06
N ASP A 233 -38.72 -30.67 -3.83
CA ASP A 233 -39.69 -31.20 -2.85
C ASP A 233 -40.76 -30.16 -2.46
N GLY A 234 -40.51 -28.86 -2.66
CA GLY A 234 -41.46 -27.76 -2.41
C GLY A 234 -42.23 -27.25 -3.63
N SER A 235 -41.66 -27.32 -4.84
CA SER A 235 -42.17 -26.64 -6.04
C SER A 235 -42.51 -27.61 -7.19
N LEU A 236 -43.52 -28.46 -7.01
CA LEU A 236 -43.90 -29.50 -8.00
C LEU A 236 -44.89 -29.04 -9.09
N ARG A 237 -45.10 -27.73 -9.31
CA ARG A 237 -46.25 -27.25 -10.12
C ARG A 237 -45.90 -26.63 -11.48
N ASP A 238 -44.76 -25.96 -11.65
CA ASP A 238 -44.20 -25.48 -12.93
C ASP A 238 -42.77 -24.91 -12.75
N PHE A 239 -42.11 -24.55 -13.85
CA PHE A 239 -40.72 -24.06 -13.85
C PHE A 239 -40.57 -22.69 -13.20
N GLU A 240 -41.55 -21.80 -13.34
CA GLU A 240 -41.54 -20.46 -12.72
C GLU A 240 -41.62 -20.53 -11.19
N ALA A 241 -42.42 -21.48 -10.66
CA ALA A 241 -42.45 -21.79 -9.24
C ALA A 241 -41.10 -22.33 -8.74
N LEU A 242 -40.41 -23.14 -9.54
CA LEU A 242 -39.05 -23.61 -9.22
C LEU A 242 -38.05 -22.45 -9.19
N GLN A 243 -38.07 -21.56 -10.19
CA GLN A 243 -37.19 -20.39 -10.21
C GLN A 243 -37.39 -19.52 -8.96
N SER A 244 -38.65 -19.23 -8.62
CA SER A 244 -38.97 -18.43 -7.44
C SER A 244 -38.53 -19.12 -6.14
N ALA A 245 -38.72 -20.45 -6.05
CA ALA A 245 -38.33 -21.21 -4.87
C ALA A 245 -36.80 -21.35 -4.73
N THR A 246 -36.06 -21.48 -5.84
CA THR A 246 -34.59 -21.42 -5.83
C THR A 246 -34.12 -20.07 -5.34
N ILE A 247 -34.67 -18.97 -5.87
CA ILE A 247 -34.31 -17.62 -5.43
C ILE A 247 -34.58 -17.43 -3.92
N ASP A 248 -35.72 -17.90 -3.44
CA ASP A 248 -36.10 -17.79 -2.02
C ASP A 248 -35.19 -18.63 -1.12
N HIS A 249 -34.84 -19.85 -1.55
CA HIS A 249 -33.96 -20.74 -0.82
C HIS A 249 -32.53 -20.16 -0.75
N VAL A 250 -31.97 -19.74 -1.88
CA VAL A 250 -30.63 -19.15 -1.93
C VAL A 250 -30.57 -17.87 -1.10
N ALA A 251 -31.56 -16.99 -1.18
CA ALA A 251 -31.61 -15.77 -0.37
C ALA A 251 -31.68 -16.08 1.14
N ALA A 252 -32.42 -17.12 1.54
CA ALA A 252 -32.53 -17.52 2.94
C ALA A 252 -31.24 -18.15 3.50
N GLU A 253 -30.59 -19.03 2.73
CA GLU A 253 -29.37 -19.73 3.16
C GLU A 253 -28.12 -18.83 3.12
N THR A 254 -28.06 -17.90 2.17
CA THR A 254 -26.92 -16.97 2.05
C THR A 254 -27.10 -15.68 2.84
N GLY A 255 -28.34 -15.30 3.18
CA GLY A 255 -28.65 -13.99 3.75
C GLY A 255 -28.52 -12.82 2.76
N VAL A 256 -28.44 -13.12 1.45
CA VAL A 256 -28.41 -12.13 0.36
C VAL A 256 -29.83 -11.66 0.05
N ASP A 257 -29.98 -10.38 -0.36
CA ASP A 257 -31.27 -9.85 -0.77
C ASP A 257 -31.84 -10.59 -1.99
N ARG A 258 -33.14 -10.91 -1.94
CA ARG A 258 -33.85 -11.65 -2.98
C ARG A 258 -33.73 -11.00 -4.37
N ALA A 259 -33.75 -9.66 -4.45
CA ALA A 259 -33.64 -8.96 -5.71
C ALA A 259 -32.25 -9.15 -6.34
N ARG A 260 -31.21 -9.25 -5.52
CA ARG A 260 -29.84 -9.52 -5.95
C ARG A 260 -29.70 -10.94 -6.49
N VAL A 261 -30.19 -11.94 -5.76
CA VAL A 261 -30.23 -13.35 -6.25
C VAL A 261 -30.99 -13.46 -7.56
N ARG A 262 -32.12 -12.74 -7.70
CA ARG A 262 -32.90 -12.72 -8.94
C ARG A 262 -32.15 -12.06 -10.10
N ALA A 263 -31.35 -11.04 -9.84
CA ALA A 263 -30.57 -10.36 -10.87
C ALA A 263 -29.42 -11.23 -11.40
N ALA A 264 -28.85 -12.09 -10.55
CA ALA A 264 -27.85 -13.08 -10.94
C ALA A 264 -28.43 -14.30 -11.66
N ALA A 265 -29.74 -14.55 -11.57
CA ALA A 265 -30.36 -15.71 -12.20
C ALA A 265 -30.46 -15.55 -13.72
N PRO A 266 -30.18 -16.60 -14.52
CA PRO A 266 -30.26 -16.52 -15.98
C PRO A 266 -31.71 -16.45 -16.47
N ASP A 267 -31.95 -15.62 -17.50
CA ASP A 267 -33.26 -15.51 -18.15
C ASP A 267 -33.61 -16.76 -19.00
N ASP A 268 -32.59 -17.43 -19.58
CA ASP A 268 -32.74 -18.49 -20.59
C ASP A 268 -32.11 -19.84 -20.15
N ALA A 269 -32.47 -20.36 -18.98
CA ALA A 269 -31.99 -21.66 -18.52
C ALA A 269 -32.59 -22.84 -19.30
N LEU A 270 -31.77 -23.84 -19.63
CA LEU A 270 -32.17 -25.02 -20.40
C LEU A 270 -33.05 -25.99 -19.60
N ASP A 271 -32.75 -26.14 -18.31
CA ASP A 271 -33.50 -26.94 -17.35
C ASP A 271 -33.30 -26.44 -15.90
N ALA A 272 -33.90 -27.14 -14.93
CA ALA A 272 -33.84 -26.75 -13.53
C ALA A 272 -32.44 -26.87 -12.91
N ALA A 273 -31.64 -27.85 -13.34
CA ALA A 273 -30.28 -28.01 -12.84
C ALA A 273 -29.36 -26.91 -13.40
N ASP A 274 -29.55 -26.57 -14.67
CA ASP A 274 -28.89 -25.45 -15.34
C ASP A 274 -29.23 -24.12 -14.66
N PHE A 275 -30.52 -23.87 -14.39
CA PHE A 275 -30.96 -22.66 -13.68
C PHE A 275 -30.29 -22.52 -12.31
N VAL A 276 -30.32 -23.57 -11.47
CA VAL A 276 -29.72 -23.53 -10.13
C VAL A 276 -28.21 -23.30 -10.22
N SER A 277 -27.52 -24.07 -11.05
CA SER A 277 -26.05 -24.01 -11.15
C SER A 277 -25.56 -22.68 -11.73
N ALA A 278 -26.25 -22.13 -12.73
CA ALA A 278 -25.91 -20.83 -13.31
C ALA A 278 -26.22 -19.69 -12.34
N THR A 279 -27.37 -19.70 -11.66
CA THR A 279 -27.70 -18.69 -10.64
C THR A 279 -26.65 -18.63 -9.52
N LEU A 280 -26.22 -19.79 -9.01
CA LEU A 280 -25.22 -19.87 -7.94
C LEU A 280 -23.84 -19.39 -8.42
N ARG A 281 -23.43 -19.79 -9.64
CA ARG A 281 -22.15 -19.36 -10.22
C ARG A 281 -22.11 -17.85 -10.44
N ASP A 282 -23.17 -17.28 -11.01
CA ASP A 282 -23.21 -15.86 -11.34
C ASP A 282 -23.32 -15.02 -10.05
N LEU A 283 -24.06 -15.51 -9.05
CA LEU A 283 -24.12 -14.90 -7.72
C LEU A 283 -22.76 -14.94 -7.00
N GLU A 284 -22.04 -16.07 -7.07
CA GLU A 284 -20.70 -16.20 -6.50
C GLU A 284 -19.75 -15.15 -7.10
N ALA A 285 -19.73 -15.03 -8.43
CA ALA A 285 -18.89 -14.05 -9.12
C ALA A 285 -19.25 -12.61 -8.74
N GLU A 286 -20.54 -12.30 -8.58
CA GLU A 286 -20.99 -10.97 -8.16
C GLU A 286 -20.61 -10.65 -6.70
N LEU A 287 -20.69 -11.64 -5.81
CA LEU A 287 -20.32 -11.48 -4.40
C LEU A 287 -18.80 -11.38 -4.23
N GLU A 288 -18.03 -12.14 -5.00
CA GLU A 288 -16.57 -12.04 -5.04
C GLU A 288 -16.13 -10.64 -5.48
N ALA A 289 -16.66 -10.14 -6.59
CA ALA A 289 -16.39 -8.77 -7.04
C ALA A 289 -16.79 -7.70 -6.00
N ALA A 290 -17.89 -7.91 -5.27
CA ALA A 290 -18.33 -6.97 -4.24
C ALA A 290 -17.50 -7.02 -2.94
N VAL A 291 -16.81 -8.13 -2.66
CA VAL A 291 -15.81 -8.24 -1.60
C VAL A 291 -14.54 -7.51 -2.03
N GLU A 292 -14.04 -7.81 -3.23
CA GLU A 292 -12.85 -7.16 -3.81
C GLU A 292 -13.03 -5.63 -3.89
N GLU A 293 -14.19 -5.14 -4.36
CA GLU A 293 -14.51 -3.69 -4.40
C GLU A 293 -14.54 -3.05 -3.02
N ARG A 294 -14.86 -3.80 -1.96
CA ARG A 294 -14.91 -3.26 -0.59
C ARG A 294 -13.53 -3.24 0.08
N GLU A 295 -12.63 -4.13 -0.34
CA GLU A 295 -11.26 -4.21 0.14
C GLU A 295 -10.34 -3.18 -0.53
N ALA A 296 -10.62 -2.80 -1.78
CA ALA A 296 -9.95 -1.75 -2.54
C ALA A 296 -10.35 -0.32 -2.11
#